data_AF-A0A1I8APD4-F1
#
_entry.id   AF-A0A1I8APD4-F1
#
_cell.length_a   1.000
_cell.length_b   1.000
_cell.length_c   1.000
_cell.angle_alpha   90.00
_cell.angle_beta   90.00
_cell.angle_gamma   90.00
#
_symmetry.space_group_name_H-M   'P 1'
#
loop_
_entity.id
_entity.type
_entity.pdbx_description
1 polymer ?
#
loop_
_entity_poly.entity_id
_entity_poly.type
_entity_poly.pdbx_seq_one_letter_code
_entity_poly.pdbx_strand_id
1 'polypeptide(L)'
;GIKCEEINIILMGETGAGKSTWIDAIFNYLLHETLDEAVEHNQLEIPIPTHFLLEDDNKKLRKIYVGDRSANESVVVGASATQRPKSYTFMFHGRFYRFIDVPGVNDSRGIEQDRKNFEMIMQELYNYDRIHAICILIPSDAPRLT
;
A
#
# COMPACT_ATOMS: atom_id res chain seq x y z
N GLY A 1 14.61 -14.85 25.75
CA GLY A 1 13.88 -15.32 24.55
C GLY A 1 14.53 -14.73 23.33
N ILE A 2 14.64 -15.48 22.24
CA ILE A 2 15.17 -14.96 20.97
C ILE A 2 14.20 -13.88 20.48
N LYS A 3 14.62 -12.61 20.49
CA LYS A 3 13.88 -11.51 19.87
C LYS A 3 14.09 -11.69 18.37
N CYS A 4 13.10 -12.19 17.64
CA CYS A 4 13.10 -12.06 16.18
C CYS A 4 12.98 -10.56 15.89
N GLU A 5 14.05 -9.93 15.42
CA GLU A 5 14.03 -8.52 15.05
C GLU A 5 13.21 -8.37 13.76
N GLU A 6 12.05 -7.74 13.87
CA GLU A 6 11.14 -7.49 12.75
C GLU A 6 11.53 -6.20 12.03
N ILE A 7 11.69 -6.27 10.71
CA ILE A 7 12.05 -5.12 9.88
C ILE A 7 10.79 -4.32 9.53
N ASN A 8 10.55 -3.27 10.31
CA ASN A 8 9.46 -2.31 10.09
C ASN A 8 9.80 -1.30 8.98
N ILE A 9 8.97 -1.27 7.93
CA ILE A 9 9.09 -0.40 6.76
C ILE A 9 7.78 0.36 6.60
N ILE A 10 7.82 1.70 6.65
CA ILE A 10 6.64 2.54 6.40
C ILE A 10 6.56 2.93 4.93
N LEU A 11 5.36 2.86 4.34
CA LEU A 11 5.10 3.31 2.98
C LEU A 11 4.38 4.65 2.99
N MET A 12 5.05 5.68 2.49
CA MET A 12 4.53 7.03 2.35
C MET A 12 4.38 7.39 0.87
N GLY A 13 3.51 8.34 0.58
CA GLY A 13 3.24 8.79 -0.79
C GLY A 13 1.87 9.41 -0.88
N GLU A 14 1.65 10.20 -1.92
CA GLU A 14 0.39 10.92 -2.10
C GLU A 14 -0.82 9.98 -2.20
N THR A 15 -2.00 10.55 -2.00
CA THR A 15 -3.26 9.84 -2.30
C THR A 15 -3.25 9.39 -3.77
N GLY A 16 -3.47 8.09 -4.01
CA GLY A 16 -3.44 7.52 -5.35
C GLY A 16 -2.05 7.09 -5.86
N ALA A 17 -0.97 7.27 -5.10
CA ALA A 17 0.39 6.89 -5.50
C ALA A 17 0.66 5.37 -5.64
N GLY A 18 -0.35 4.52 -5.42
CA GLY A 18 -0.22 3.07 -5.63
C GLY A 18 0.39 2.28 -4.47
N LYS A 19 0.45 2.83 -3.25
CA LYS A 19 1.02 2.16 -2.06
C LYS A 19 0.45 0.75 -1.81
N SER A 20 -0.88 0.64 -1.71
CA SER A 20 -1.55 -0.63 -1.49
C SER A 20 -1.29 -1.63 -2.62
N THR A 21 -1.38 -1.17 -3.87
CA THR A 21 -1.09 -1.98 -5.06
C THR A 21 0.36 -2.46 -5.10
N TRP A 22 1.32 -1.64 -4.66
CA TRP A 22 2.71 -2.03 -4.56
C TRP A 22 2.93 -3.12 -3.50
N ILE A 23 2.24 -3.03 -2.35
CA ILE A 23 2.28 -4.08 -1.33
C ILE A 23 1.71 -5.37 -1.90
N ASP A 24 0.53 -5.35 -2.53
CA ASP A 24 -0.06 -6.55 -3.16
C ASP A 24 0.90 -7.17 -4.19
N ALA A 25 1.54 -6.35 -5.02
CA ALA A 25 2.52 -6.81 -5.99
C ALA A 25 3.72 -7.51 -5.33
N ILE A 26 4.24 -6.95 -4.22
CA ILE A 26 5.32 -7.60 -3.45
C ILE A 26 4.84 -8.93 -2.85
N PHE A 27 3.66 -8.98 -2.25
CA PHE A 27 3.14 -10.23 -1.69
C PHE A 27 3.01 -11.32 -2.76
N ASN A 28 2.45 -11.00 -3.93
CA ASN A 28 2.36 -11.96 -5.03
C ASN A 28 3.73 -12.35 -5.58
N TYR A 29 4.71 -11.44 -5.66
CA TYR A 29 6.08 -11.76 -6.08
C TYR A 29 6.82 -12.65 -5.06
N LEU A 30 6.56 -12.49 -3.76
CA LEU A 30 7.22 -13.29 -2.73
C LEU A 30 6.67 -14.72 -2.64
N LEU A 31 5.45 -14.95 -3.12
CA LEU A 31 4.80 -16.26 -3.12
C LEU A 31 5.20 -17.14 -4.31
N HIS A 32 5.67 -16.53 -5.41
CA HIS A 32 5.98 -17.22 -6.65
C HIS A 32 7.34 -16.79 -7.18
N GLU A 33 8.22 -17.73 -7.49
CA GLU A 33 9.56 -17.41 -8.02
C GLU A 33 9.48 -16.80 -9.43
N THR A 34 8.37 -17.04 -10.15
CA THR A 34 8.13 -16.51 -11.50
C THR A 34 6.68 -16.09 -11.74
N LEU A 35 6.47 -15.22 -12.73
CA LEU A 35 5.13 -14.82 -13.18
C LEU A 35 4.33 -16.02 -13.73
N ASP A 36 4.99 -16.95 -14.40
CA ASP A 36 4.35 -18.14 -14.97
C ASP A 36 3.80 -19.06 -13.87
N GLU A 37 4.58 -19.27 -12.80
CA GLU A 37 4.15 -20.01 -11.61
C GLU A 37 2.93 -19.33 -10.95
N ALA A 38 2.96 -18.01 -10.80
CA ALA A 38 1.82 -17.25 -10.26
C ALA A 38 0.53 -17.41 -11.11
N VAL A 39 0.67 -17.44 -12.44
CA VAL A 39 -0.46 -17.64 -13.37
C VAL A 39 -1.01 -19.06 -13.28
N GLU A 40 -0.15 -20.08 -13.12
CA GLU A 40 -0.57 -21.48 -12.99
C GLU A 40 -1.30 -21.77 -11.66
N HIS A 41 -0.92 -21.10 -10.58
CA HIS A 41 -1.57 -21.25 -9.27
C HIS A 41 -2.99 -20.66 -9.22
N ASN A 42 -3.34 -19.76 -10.15
CA ASN A 42 -4.68 -19.17 -10.35
C ASN A 42 -5.34 -18.61 -9.07
N GLN A 43 -4.52 -18.26 -8.07
CA GLN A 43 -4.93 -17.69 -6.79
C GLN A 43 -4.02 -16.50 -6.50
N LEU A 44 -4.52 -15.29 -6.73
CA LEU A 44 -3.86 -14.07 -6.28
C LEU A 44 -4.08 -13.94 -4.78
N GLU A 45 -3.00 -13.85 -4.00
CA GLU A 45 -3.11 -13.38 -2.62
C GLU A 45 -3.24 -11.86 -2.66
N ILE A 46 -4.45 -11.38 -2.34
CA ILE A 46 -4.79 -9.96 -2.34
C ILE A 46 -5.06 -9.56 -0.88
N PRO A 47 -4.00 -9.36 -0.07
CA PRO A 47 -4.15 -8.96 1.32
C PRO A 47 -4.71 -7.53 1.46
N ILE A 48 -4.59 -6.71 0.41
CA ILE A 48 -5.18 -5.38 0.33
C ILE A 48 -6.12 -5.31 -0.87
N PRO A 49 -7.43 -5.19 -0.65
CA PRO A 49 -8.33 -4.90 -1.74
C PRO A 49 -7.97 -3.56 -2.40
N THR A 50 -7.88 -3.55 -3.73
CA THR A 50 -7.41 -2.40 -4.50
C THR A 50 -8.23 -2.20 -5.76
N HIS A 51 -8.20 -0.99 -6.30
CA HIS A 51 -8.83 -0.67 -7.56
C HIS A 51 -8.00 0.31 -8.36
N PHE A 52 -8.02 0.16 -9.68
CA PHE A 52 -7.32 1.05 -10.59
C PHE A 52 -8.11 1.19 -11.89
N LEU A 53 -7.78 2.24 -12.65
CA LEU A 53 -8.36 2.48 -13.96
C LEU A 53 -7.42 1.89 -15.01
N LEU A 54 -7.97 1.10 -15.91
CA LEU A 54 -7.25 0.53 -17.05
C LEU A 54 -7.99 0.91 -18.33
N GLU A 55 -7.27 1.46 -19.29
CA GLU A 55 -7.83 1.82 -20.60
C GLU A 55 -7.90 0.55 -21.47
N ASP A 56 -9.09 0.20 -21.94
CA ASP A 56 -9.27 -0.92 -22.87
C ASP A 56 -8.88 -0.54 -24.31
N ASP A 57 -8.85 -1.54 -25.20
CA ASP A 57 -8.49 -1.36 -26.62
C ASP A 57 -9.39 -0.32 -27.35
N ASN A 58 -10.56 -0.01 -26.80
CA ASN A 58 -11.49 0.99 -27.33
C ASN A 58 -11.32 2.37 -26.69
N LYS A 59 -10.21 2.61 -25.98
CA LYS A 59 -9.92 3.84 -25.23
C LYS A 59 -10.90 4.14 -24.11
N LYS A 60 -11.60 3.13 -23.61
CA LYS A 60 -12.56 3.29 -22.53
C LYS A 60 -11.90 2.94 -21.21
N LEU A 61 -11.89 3.91 -20.29
CA LEU A 61 -11.44 3.68 -18.93
C LEU A 61 -12.39 2.70 -18.23
N ARG A 62 -11.85 1.58 -17.77
CA ARG A 62 -12.55 0.59 -16.94
C ARG A 62 -11.95 0.59 -15.56
N LYS A 63 -12.83 0.61 -14.55
CA LYS A 63 -12.43 0.46 -13.15
C LYS A 63 -12.38 -1.02 -12.81
N ILE A 64 -11.18 -1.52 -12.53
CA ILE A 64 -10.94 -2.90 -12.10
C ILE A 64 -10.89 -2.92 -10.58
N TYR A 65 -11.55 -3.91 -9.99
CA TYR A 65 -11.56 -4.16 -8.55
C TYR A 65 -10.93 -5.52 -8.28
N VAL A 66 -10.03 -5.57 -7.30
CA VAL A 66 -9.26 -6.76 -6.93
C VAL A 66 -9.40 -6.93 -5.41
N GLY A 67 -9.84 -8.09 -4.95
CA GLY A 67 -10.09 -8.38 -3.52
C GLY A 67 -11.49 -8.06 -2.99
N ASP A 68 -11.79 -8.48 -1.76
CA ASP A 68 -13.08 -8.29 -1.07
C ASP A 68 -13.16 -6.92 -0.39
N ARG A 69 -14.30 -6.22 -0.48
CA ARG A 69 -14.43 -4.84 0.05
C ARG A 69 -14.05 -4.73 1.54
N SER A 70 -13.15 -3.80 1.85
CA SER A 70 -12.73 -3.45 3.21
C SER A 70 -13.34 -2.13 3.68
N ALA A 71 -13.73 -2.05 4.95
CA ALA A 71 -14.16 -0.78 5.57
C ALA A 71 -13.00 0.22 5.80
N ASN A 72 -11.74 -0.23 5.69
CA ASN A 72 -10.56 0.64 5.78
C ASN A 72 -10.16 1.26 4.43
N GLU A 73 -10.92 0.96 3.37
CA GLU A 73 -10.68 1.48 2.03
C GLU A 73 -11.76 2.47 1.61
N SER A 74 -11.33 3.62 1.13
CA SER A 74 -12.20 4.60 0.48
C SER A 74 -12.10 4.46 -1.03
N VAL A 75 -13.26 4.45 -1.68
CA VAL A 75 -13.40 4.48 -3.14
C VAL A 75 -13.70 5.91 -3.62
N VAL A 76 -13.75 6.89 -2.70
CA VAL A 76 -14.03 8.29 -3.01
C VAL A 76 -12.83 8.91 -3.72
N VAL A 77 -13.07 9.47 -4.90
CA VAL A 77 -12.04 10.15 -5.70
C VAL A 77 -11.44 11.29 -4.88
N GLY A 78 -10.10 11.29 -4.77
CA GLY A 78 -9.35 12.33 -4.08
C GLY A 78 -9.20 12.12 -2.57
N ALA A 79 -9.90 11.17 -1.96
CA ALA A 79 -9.60 10.72 -0.60
C ALA A 79 -8.48 9.68 -0.63
N SER A 80 -7.60 9.66 0.38
CA SER A 80 -6.68 8.54 0.59
C SER A 80 -7.43 7.22 0.44
N ALA A 81 -6.86 6.23 -0.26
CA ALA A 81 -7.48 4.90 -0.33
C ALA A 81 -7.50 4.28 1.07
N THR A 82 -6.35 4.24 1.73
CA THR A 82 -6.19 3.77 3.12
C THR A 82 -6.70 4.83 4.11
N GLN A 83 -7.70 4.50 4.94
CA GLN A 83 -8.26 5.45 5.93
C GLN A 83 -7.50 5.46 7.26
N ARG A 84 -6.96 4.31 7.68
CA ARG A 84 -6.15 4.16 8.89
C ARG A 84 -4.91 3.33 8.59
N PRO A 85 -3.78 3.60 9.27
CA PRO A 85 -2.59 2.78 9.14
C PRO A 85 -2.90 1.29 9.31
N LYS A 86 -2.31 0.46 8.46
CA LYS A 86 -2.47 -0.99 8.51
C LYS A 86 -1.12 -1.68 8.26
N SER A 87 -0.83 -2.66 9.10
CA SER A 87 0.38 -3.47 9.01
C SER A 87 0.16 -4.75 8.23
N TYR A 88 1.14 -5.11 7.40
CA TYR A 88 1.20 -6.36 6.65
C TYR A 88 2.53 -7.04 6.94
N THR A 89 2.46 -8.22 7.55
CA THR A 89 3.64 -8.96 8.01
C THR A 89 3.89 -10.18 7.14
N PHE A 90 5.14 -10.44 6.80
CA PHE A 90 5.55 -11.62 6.05
C PHE A 90 6.94 -12.08 6.48
N MET A 91 7.24 -13.35 6.22
CA MET A 91 8.57 -13.93 6.45
C MET A 91 9.29 -14.07 5.11
N PHE A 92 10.53 -13.60 5.03
CA PHE A 92 11.36 -13.73 3.83
C PHE A 92 12.80 -14.04 4.23
N HIS A 93 13.38 -15.10 3.65
CA HIS A 93 14.71 -15.63 3.98
C HIS A 93 15.02 -15.70 5.49
N GLY A 94 14.06 -16.19 6.30
CA GLY A 94 14.22 -16.37 7.74
C GLY A 94 14.18 -15.09 8.57
N ARG A 95 13.73 -13.97 8.01
CA ARG A 95 13.50 -12.70 8.72
C ARG A 95 12.05 -12.26 8.58
N PHE A 96 11.51 -11.64 9.63
CA PHE A 96 10.18 -11.03 9.60
C PHE A 96 10.26 -9.60 9.08
N TYR A 97 9.35 -9.26 8.18
CA TYR A 97 9.19 -7.94 7.61
C TYR A 97 7.77 -7.45 7.86
N ARG A 98 7.63 -6.15 8.09
CA ARG A 98 6.35 -5.47 8.26
C ARG A 98 6.30 -4.25 7.35
N PHE A 99 5.36 -4.26 6.42
CA PHE A 99 4.95 -3.06 5.71
C PHE A 99 3.86 -2.34 6.50
N ILE A 100 4.06 -1.06 6.78
CA ILE A 100 3.11 -0.17 7.42
C ILE A 100 2.55 0.73 6.31
N ASP A 101 1.37 0.37 5.79
CA ASP A 101 0.65 1.21 4.84
C ASP A 101 -0.06 2.32 5.60
N VAL A 102 0.22 3.57 5.25
CA VAL A 102 -0.41 4.73 5.90
C VAL A 102 -1.27 5.51 4.93
N PRO A 103 -2.25 6.30 5.43
CA PRO A 103 -3.00 7.20 4.59
C PRO A 103 -2.09 8.10 3.74
N GLY A 104 -2.53 8.39 2.52
CA GLY A 104 -1.81 9.28 1.61
C GLY A 104 -1.63 10.67 2.20
N VAL A 105 -0.48 11.25 1.91
CA VAL A 105 -0.24 12.69 2.14
C VAL A 105 -0.86 13.50 0.99
N ASN A 106 -1.15 14.78 1.19
CA ASN A 106 -1.77 15.64 0.18
C ASN A 106 -3.18 15.15 -0.22
N ASP A 107 -4.00 14.88 0.79
CA ASP A 107 -5.39 14.47 0.61
C ASP A 107 -6.23 15.66 0.12
N SER A 108 -6.85 15.52 -1.06
CA SER A 108 -7.59 16.62 -1.71
C SER A 108 -8.83 17.09 -0.93
N ARG A 109 -9.18 16.41 0.17
CA ARG A 109 -10.18 16.86 1.16
C ARG A 109 -9.69 18.05 2.01
N GLY A 110 -8.42 18.45 1.88
CA GLY A 110 -7.86 19.69 2.41
C GLY A 110 -6.90 19.51 3.60
N ILE A 111 -6.26 20.61 4.00
CA ILE A 111 -5.18 20.67 5.01
C ILE A 111 -5.59 20.05 6.36
N GLU A 112 -6.84 20.20 6.78
CA GLU A 112 -7.32 19.59 8.04
C GLU A 112 -7.36 18.06 7.98
N GLN A 113 -7.61 17.47 6.81
CA GLN A 113 -7.56 16.02 6.66
C GLN A 113 -6.11 15.53 6.66
N ASP A 114 -5.20 16.27 6.01
CA ASP A 114 -3.77 15.96 6.07
C ASP A 114 -3.24 16.01 7.50
N ARG A 115 -3.68 16.99 8.31
CA ARG A 115 -3.32 17.07 9.74
C ARG A 115 -3.74 15.83 10.50
N LYS A 116 -4.98 15.36 10.29
CA LYS A 116 -5.49 14.11 10.90
C LYS A 116 -4.73 12.88 10.41
N ASN A 117 -4.42 12.82 9.12
CA ASN A 117 -3.64 11.72 8.54
C ASN A 117 -2.25 11.67 9.20
N PHE A 118 -1.59 12.82 9.35
CA PHE A 118 -0.29 12.93 10.00
C PHE A 118 -0.34 12.54 11.48
N GLU A 119 -1.36 12.98 12.23
CA GLU A 119 -1.56 12.56 13.62
C GLU A 119 -1.72 11.04 13.74
N MET A 120 -2.51 10.41 12.87
CA MET A 120 -2.67 8.95 12.83
C MET A 120 -1.36 8.24 12.49
N ILE A 121 -0.57 8.77 11.54
CA ILE A 121 0.74 8.24 11.21
C ILE A 121 1.66 8.28 12.43
N MET A 122 1.74 9.42 13.11
CA MET A 122 2.59 9.56 14.28
C MET A 122 2.16 8.61 15.41
N GLN A 123 0.85 8.51 15.68
CA GLN A 123 0.30 7.57 16.67
C GLN A 123 0.67 6.12 16.34
N GLU A 124 0.60 5.74 15.07
CA GLU A 124 1.00 4.40 14.64
C GLU A 124 2.51 4.18 14.84
N LEU A 125 3.34 5.15 14.47
CA LEU A 125 4.80 5.06 14.61
C LEU A 125 5.25 4.88 16.07
N TYR A 126 4.50 5.41 17.04
CA TYR A 126 4.78 5.21 18.47
C TYR A 126 4.63 3.76 18.94
N ASN A 127 3.95 2.90 18.18
CA ASN A 127 3.79 1.49 18.53
C ASN A 127 5.04 0.64 18.24
N TYR A 128 6.08 1.22 17.61
CA TYR A 128 7.26 0.49 17.18
C TYR A 128 8.54 0.99 17.88
N ASP A 129 9.32 0.05 18.42
CA ASP A 129 10.65 0.34 18.99
C ASP A 129 11.59 0.99 17.96
N ARG A 130 11.48 0.57 16.69
CA ARG A 130 12.33 1.01 15.57
C ARG A 130 11.58 0.98 14.24
N ILE A 131 11.78 2.02 13.44
CA ILE A 131 11.47 2.04 12.01
C ILE A 131 12.79 1.89 11.26
N HIS A 132 12.88 0.86 10.41
CA HIS A 132 14.11 0.51 9.72
C HIS A 132 14.23 1.22 8.37
N ALA A 133 13.10 1.50 7.72
CA ALA A 133 13.08 2.21 6.45
C ALA A 133 11.78 2.99 6.24
N ILE A 134 11.88 4.06 5.47
CA ILE A 134 10.77 4.83 4.91
C ILE A 134 10.83 4.65 3.38
N CYS A 135 9.79 4.06 2.81
CA CYS A 135 9.63 3.92 1.36
C CYS A 135 8.68 5.02 0.87
N ILE A 136 9.14 5.88 -0.04
CA ILE A 136 8.34 6.96 -0.61
C ILE A 136 7.94 6.59 -2.03
N LEU A 137 6.65 6.43 -2.28
CA LEU A 137 6.09 6.16 -3.60
C LEU A 137 5.67 7.46 -4.26
N ILE A 138 6.15 7.67 -5.49
CA ILE A 138 5.88 8.83 -6.31
C ILE A 138 5.19 8.35 -7.60
N PRO A 139 4.00 8.85 -7.94
CA PRO A 139 3.33 8.51 -9.20
C PRO A 139 4.24 8.84 -10.41
N SER A 140 4.28 7.96 -11.40
CA SER A 140 5.11 8.16 -12.60
C SER A 140 4.62 9.31 -13.50
N ASP A 141 3.35 9.68 -13.36
CA ASP A 141 2.66 10.76 -14.06
C ASP A 141 2.64 12.08 -13.26
N ALA A 142 3.19 12.11 -12.05
CA ALA A 142 3.37 13.35 -11.32
C ALA A 142 4.34 14.25 -12.10
N PRO A 143 4.03 15.56 -12.28
CA PRO A 143 5.00 16.49 -12.85
C PRO A 143 6.27 16.39 -12.00
N ARG A 144 7.40 16.05 -12.65
CA ARG A 144 8.69 15.97 -11.97
C ARG A 144 8.90 17.27 -11.21
N LEU A 145 9.32 17.20 -9.94
CA LEU A 145 9.81 18.39 -9.24
C LEU A 145 10.94 18.98 -10.11
N THR A 146 10.65 20.08 -10.79
CA THR A 146 11.61 20.92 -11.52
C THR A 146 11.82 22.21 -10.77
#